data_AF-M3CT17-F1
#
_entry.id   AF-M3CT17-F1
#
_cell.length_a   1.000
_cell.length_b   1.000
_cell.length_c   1.000
_cell.angle_alpha   90.00
_cell.angle_beta   90.00
_cell.angle_gamma   90.00
#
_symmetry.space_group_name_H-M   'P 1'
#
loop_
_entity.id
_entity.type
_entity.pdbx_description
1 polymer ?
#
loop_
_entity_poly.entity_id
_entity_poly.type
_entity_poly.pdbx_seq_one_letter_code
_entity_poly.pdbx_strand_id
1 'polypeptide(L)'
;MLDRAFEKGAQAKIKILTPVSVPAPSGLNASKKTTYISSKDISCVWIWKDTANDNEVGERQEYRAVCQIRPEDLGAEILSPNCRIEKEDSEGEWLIDTIHPVQELEGFQLIRIEVTKPKAGGNKV
;
A
#
# COMPACT_ATOMS: atom_id res chain seq x y z
N MET A 1 -3.54 4.58 19.90
CA MET A 1 -4.10 5.80 19.29
C MET A 1 -3.05 6.36 18.35
N LEU A 2 -3.30 6.30 17.03
CA LEU A 2 -2.40 6.83 16.00
C LEU A 2 -2.68 8.34 15.81
N ASP A 3 -2.27 9.15 16.79
CA ASP A 3 -2.30 10.63 16.77
C ASP A 3 -1.18 11.24 15.90
N ARG A 4 -0.72 10.51 14.89
CA ARG A 4 0.28 11.02 13.94
C ARG A 4 -0.44 11.67 12.78
N ALA A 5 -0.61 12.97 12.97
CA ALA A 5 -0.87 14.05 12.02
C ALA A 5 -0.37 13.82 10.59
N PHE A 6 -1.14 14.30 9.60
CA PHE A 6 -0.71 14.42 8.20
C PHE A 6 0.57 15.28 8.10
N GLU A 7 0.72 16.25 8.99
CA GLU A 7 1.90 17.12 9.06
C GLU A 7 3.17 16.43 9.58
N LYS A 8 3.06 15.27 10.26
CA LYS A 8 4.20 14.59 10.90
C LYS A 8 4.68 13.35 10.17
N GLY A 9 3.96 12.88 9.15
CA GLY A 9 4.41 11.74 8.35
C GLY A 9 5.44 12.15 7.29
N ALA A 10 6.19 11.17 6.79
CA ALA A 10 7.13 11.41 5.71
C ALA A 10 6.37 11.51 4.39
N GLN A 11 6.63 12.55 3.60
CA GLN A 11 6.11 12.60 2.24
C GLN A 11 6.76 11.49 1.41
N ALA A 12 5.94 10.70 0.74
CA ALA A 12 6.38 9.62 -0.13
C ALA A 12 5.53 9.58 -1.39
N LYS A 13 6.12 9.16 -2.50
CA LYS A 13 5.37 8.81 -3.70
C LYS A 13 5.11 7.32 -3.73
N ILE A 14 3.88 6.98 -4.12
CA ILE A 14 3.46 5.60 -4.27
C ILE A 14 2.77 5.40 -5.62
N LYS A 15 2.72 4.15 -6.07
CA LYS A 15 1.84 3.69 -7.15
C LYS A 15 0.90 2.63 -6.61
N ILE A 16 -0.35 2.69 -7.05
CA ILE A 16 -1.35 1.65 -6.80
C ILE A 16 -1.19 0.60 -7.90
N LEU A 17 -0.99 -0.64 -7.48
CA LEU A 17 -0.88 -1.81 -8.34
C LEU A 17 -2.24 -2.51 -8.35
N THR A 18 -3.00 -2.35 -9.42
CA THR A 18 -4.34 -2.93 -9.56
C THR A 18 -4.25 -4.32 -10.19
N PRO A 19 -4.81 -5.36 -9.58
CA PRO A 19 -4.77 -6.71 -10.13
C PRO A 19 -5.64 -6.79 -11.39
N VAL A 20 -5.09 -7.39 -12.43
CA VAL A 20 -5.77 -7.71 -13.68
C VAL A 20 -5.64 -9.21 -13.92
N SER A 21 -6.79 -9.84 -14.16
CA SER A 21 -6.85 -11.25 -14.51
C SER A 21 -6.69 -11.39 -16.02
N VAL A 22 -5.53 -11.88 -16.46
CA VAL A 22 -5.33 -12.22 -17.87
C VAL A 22 -5.81 -13.66 -18.07
N PRO A 23 -6.69 -13.92 -19.05
CA PRO A 23 -7.06 -15.28 -19.39
C PRO A 23 -5.80 -16.05 -19.77
N ALA A 24 -5.56 -17.18 -19.11
CA ALA A 24 -4.47 -18.06 -19.46
C ALA A 24 -4.75 -18.72 -20.82
N PRO A 25 -3.72 -18.98 -21.66
CA PRO A 25 -3.89 -19.70 -22.92
C PRO A 25 -4.55 -21.06 -22.66
N SER A 26 -5.52 -21.41 -23.50
CA SER A 26 -6.40 -22.57 -23.34
C SER A 26 -5.62 -23.87 -23.15
N GLY A 27 -5.82 -24.54 -22.01
CA GLY A 27 -5.23 -25.84 -21.68
C GLY A 27 -5.79 -26.41 -20.38
N LEU A 28 -5.76 -27.74 -20.21
CA LEU A 28 -6.35 -28.48 -19.08
C LEU A 28 -5.80 -28.08 -17.67
N ASN A 29 -4.77 -27.23 -17.61
CA ASN A 29 -4.15 -26.70 -16.38
C ASN A 29 -3.96 -25.17 -16.41
N ALA A 30 -4.83 -24.43 -17.10
CA ALA A 30 -4.72 -22.99 -17.24
C ALA A 30 -5.08 -22.26 -15.93
N SER A 31 -4.12 -22.14 -15.00
CA SER A 31 -4.27 -21.26 -13.82
C SER A 31 -4.22 -19.80 -14.27
N LYS A 32 -5.25 -19.01 -13.93
CA LYS A 32 -5.27 -17.56 -14.21
C LYS A 32 -4.06 -16.91 -13.53
N LYS A 33 -3.18 -16.28 -14.32
CA LYS A 33 -2.07 -15.50 -13.78
C LYS A 33 -2.58 -14.10 -13.43
N THR A 34 -2.49 -13.71 -12.16
CA THR A 34 -2.74 -12.32 -11.76
C THR A 34 -1.52 -11.48 -12.14
N THR A 35 -1.73 -10.48 -12.97
CA THR A 35 -0.74 -9.43 -13.26
C THR A 35 -1.22 -8.13 -12.64
N TYR A 36 -0.32 -7.18 -12.39
CA TYR A 36 -0.69 -5.88 -11.84
C TYR A 36 -0.40 -4.77 -12.84
N ILE A 37 -1.30 -3.81 -12.94
CA ILE A 37 -1.09 -2.57 -13.68
C ILE A 37 -0.83 -1.47 -12.67
N SER A 38 0.25 -0.72 -12.89
CA SER A 38 0.65 0.41 -12.03
C SER A 38 -0.10 1.69 -12.43
N SER A 39 -0.56 2.43 -11.43
CA SER A 39 -1.07 3.80 -11.59
C SER A 39 0.07 4.80 -11.87
N LYS A 40 -0.33 6.06 -12.08
CA LYS A 40 0.58 7.22 -11.92
C LYS A 40 1.12 7.30 -10.48
N ASP A 41 2.17 8.09 -10.29
CA ASP A 41 2.66 8.43 -8.95
C ASP A 41 1.61 9.25 -8.19
N ILE A 42 1.38 8.87 -6.95
CA ILE A 42 0.43 9.51 -6.02
C ILE A 42 1.21 9.94 -4.78
N SER A 43 1.05 11.20 -4.42
CA SER A 43 1.59 11.74 -3.18
C SER A 43 0.86 11.14 -1.99
N CYS A 44 1.60 10.62 -1.03
CA CYS A 44 1.05 10.17 0.22
C CYS A 44 1.90 10.61 1.40
N VAL A 45 1.24 10.77 2.55
CA VAL A 45 1.92 10.89 3.83
C VAL A 45 2.05 9.50 4.43
N TRP A 46 3.29 9.05 4.55
CA TRP A 46 3.65 7.74 5.06
C TRP A 46 3.95 7.80 6.56
N ILE A 47 3.21 7.02 7.34
CA ILE A 47 3.31 7.01 8.79
C ILE A 47 3.57 5.58 9.24
N TRP A 48 4.78 5.32 9.73
CA TRP A 48 5.13 4.06 10.37
C TRP A 48 4.29 3.81 11.62
N LYS A 49 3.67 2.63 11.72
CA LYS A 49 2.92 2.23 12.92
C LYS A 49 3.84 1.79 14.06
N ASP A 50 5.00 1.21 13.73
CA ASP A 50 5.96 0.71 14.72
C ASP A 50 7.26 1.51 14.65
N THR A 51 7.46 2.44 15.59
CA THR A 51 8.68 3.26 15.68
C THR A 51 9.89 2.57 16.30
N ALA A 52 9.71 1.38 16.88
CA ALA A 52 10.80 0.61 17.47
C ALA A 52 11.65 -0.13 16.41
N ASN A 53 11.15 -0.26 15.18
CA ASN A 53 11.75 -1.10 14.15
C ASN A 53 12.85 -0.41 13.31
N ASP A 54 13.15 0.88 13.54
CA ASP A 54 14.22 1.59 12.81
C ASP A 54 15.64 1.19 13.26
N ASN A 55 15.80 0.53 14.42
CA ASN A 55 17.12 0.27 15.02
C ASN A 55 17.58 -1.20 15.07
N GLU A 56 16.74 -2.16 14.69
CA GLU A 56 17.14 -3.59 14.66
C GLU A 56 16.89 -4.20 13.28
N VAL A 57 17.95 -4.25 12.47
CA VAL A 57 17.96 -4.99 11.19
C VAL A 57 17.99 -6.49 11.51
N GLY A 58 16.82 -7.12 11.54
CA GLY A 58 16.66 -8.56 11.67
C GLY A 58 15.50 -9.07 10.82
N GLU A 59 15.70 -10.19 10.10
CA GLU A 59 14.85 -10.77 9.05
C GLU A 59 13.40 -11.17 9.44
N ARG A 60 12.90 -10.75 10.61
CA ARG A 60 11.64 -11.26 11.20
C ARG A 60 10.56 -10.21 11.48
N GLN A 61 10.75 -8.97 11.04
CA GLN A 61 9.81 -7.90 11.36
C GLN A 61 8.71 -7.77 10.30
N GLU A 62 7.44 -7.76 10.75
CA GLU A 62 6.31 -7.31 9.94
C GLU A 62 6.31 -5.79 9.96
N TYR A 63 6.61 -5.18 8.82
CA TYR A 63 6.57 -3.73 8.71
C TYR A 63 5.14 -3.28 8.45
N ARG A 64 4.64 -2.36 9.28
CA ARG A 64 3.28 -1.80 9.14
C ARG A 64 3.32 -0.29 9.06
N ALA A 65 2.51 0.26 8.17
CA ALA A 65 2.40 1.69 7.97
C ALA A 65 0.96 2.11 7.65
N VAL A 66 0.73 3.41 7.73
CA VAL A 66 -0.46 4.08 7.20
C VAL A 66 -0.01 5.01 6.09
N CYS A 67 -0.61 4.83 4.92
CA CYS A 67 -0.51 5.73 3.79
C CYS A 67 -1.75 6.63 3.81
N GLN A 68 -1.56 7.94 3.95
CA GLN A 68 -2.64 8.94 3.90
C GLN A 68 -2.58 9.68 2.57
N ILE A 69 -3.69 9.69 1.83
CA ILE A 69 -3.80 10.27 0.49
C ILE A 69 -4.96 11.26 0.49
N ARG A 70 -4.80 12.40 -0.20
CA ARG A 70 -5.95 13.28 -0.46
C ARG A 70 -6.83 12.65 -1.54
N PRO A 71 -8.16 12.65 -1.42
CA PRO A 71 -9.05 12.14 -2.46
C PRO A 71 -8.76 12.71 -3.86
N GLU A 72 -8.37 13.99 -3.92
CA GLU A 72 -7.99 14.68 -5.17
C GLU A 72 -6.75 14.06 -5.85
N ASP A 73 -5.76 13.63 -5.07
CA ASP A 73 -4.52 13.01 -5.58
C ASP A 73 -4.79 11.60 -6.12
N LEU A 74 -5.72 10.86 -5.48
CA LEU A 74 -6.18 9.55 -5.95
C LEU A 74 -6.90 9.67 -7.32
N GLY A 75 -7.71 10.72 -7.49
CA GLY A 75 -8.41 10.99 -8.75
C GLY A 75 -9.36 9.86 -9.15
N ALA A 76 -9.14 9.26 -10.32
CA ALA A 76 -9.98 8.18 -10.86
C ALA A 76 -9.44 6.77 -10.55
N GLU A 77 -8.30 6.67 -9.86
CA GLU A 77 -7.70 5.37 -9.53
C GLU A 77 -8.58 4.61 -8.52
N ILE A 78 -8.84 3.33 -8.81
CA ILE A 78 -9.69 2.49 -7.96
C ILE A 78 -8.80 1.81 -6.93
N LEU A 79 -9.04 2.14 -5.66
CA LEU A 79 -8.39 1.47 -4.53
C LEU A 79 -9.28 0.34 -4.01
N SER A 80 -8.73 -0.88 -3.95
CA SER A 80 -9.40 -2.05 -3.37
C SER A 80 -8.45 -2.84 -2.49
N PRO A 81 -8.93 -3.69 -1.57
CA PRO A 81 -8.06 -4.53 -0.74
C PRO A 81 -7.16 -5.50 -1.52
N ASN A 82 -7.51 -5.80 -2.78
CA ASN A 82 -6.70 -6.66 -3.65
C ASN A 82 -5.60 -5.89 -4.38
N CYS A 83 -5.60 -4.55 -4.31
CA CYS A 83 -4.52 -3.74 -4.83
C CYS A 83 -3.28 -3.88 -3.95
N ARG A 84 -2.13 -3.54 -4.52
CA ARG A 84 -0.86 -3.43 -3.78
C ARG A 84 -0.32 -2.02 -3.90
N ILE A 85 0.59 -1.65 -3.02
CA ILE A 85 1.24 -0.34 -3.03
C ILE A 85 2.73 -0.53 -3.31
N GLU A 86 3.22 0.09 -4.38
CA GLU A 86 4.65 0.27 -4.62
C GLU A 86 5.05 1.65 -4.07
N LYS A 87 6.07 1.70 -3.20
CA LYS A 87 6.61 2.96 -2.67
C LYS A 87 7.98 3.20 -3.33
N GLU A 88 8.22 4.41 -3.82
CA GLU A 88 9.41 4.79 -4.62
C GLU A 88 10.74 4.30 -4.04
N ASP A 89 10.93 4.41 -2.72
CA ASP A 89 12.17 3.99 -2.02
C ASP A 89 12.02 2.70 -1.20
N SER A 90 11.05 1.84 -1.52
CA SER A 90 10.88 0.56 -0.82
C SER A 90 11.08 -0.61 -1.76
N GLU A 91 11.93 -1.55 -1.36
CA GLU A 91 12.05 -2.82 -2.09
C GLU A 91 10.76 -3.63 -1.96
N GLY A 92 10.09 -3.88 -3.09
CA GLY A 92 8.91 -4.74 -3.15
C GLY A 92 7.58 -4.05 -2.82
N GLU A 93 6.52 -4.83 -2.95
CA GLU A 93 5.14 -4.36 -2.87
C GLU A 93 4.58 -4.49 -1.45
N TRP A 94 3.78 -3.51 -1.05
CA TRP A 94 3.04 -3.49 0.20
C TRP A 94 1.62 -4.01 -0.02
N LEU A 95 1.14 -4.83 0.89
CA LEU A 95 -0.23 -5.34 0.87
C LEU A 95 -1.16 -4.37 1.60
N ILE A 96 -2.38 -4.21 1.10
CA ILE A 96 -3.41 -3.38 1.74
C ILE A 96 -4.14 -4.24 2.77
N ASP A 97 -4.08 -3.84 4.04
CA ASP A 97 -4.81 -4.49 5.12
C ASP A 97 -6.21 -3.91 5.27
N THR A 98 -6.34 -2.58 5.20
CA THR A 98 -7.60 -1.88 5.42
C THR A 98 -7.61 -0.54 4.70
N ILE A 99 -8.73 -0.23 4.05
CA ILE A 99 -9.02 1.08 3.45
C ILE A 99 -10.10 1.73 4.30
N HIS A 100 -9.78 2.84 4.94
CA HIS A 100 -10.76 3.61 5.71
C HIS A 100 -11.54 4.54 4.77
N PRO A 101 -12.82 4.84 5.06
CA PRO A 101 -13.55 5.88 4.35
C PRO A 101 -12.84 7.23 4.49
N VAL A 102 -13.19 8.19 3.61
CA VAL A 102 -12.66 9.56 3.71
C VAL A 102 -12.96 10.14 5.10
N GLN A 103 -11.93 10.62 5.76
CA GLN A 103 -11.99 11.22 7.09
C GLN A 103 -11.43 12.64 7.05
N GLU A 104 -12.03 13.54 7.83
CA GLU A 104 -11.45 14.85 8.09
C GLU A 104 -10.48 14.75 9.27
N LEU A 105 -9.22 15.09 9.02
CA LEU A 105 -8.15 15.09 10.00
C LEU A 105 -7.33 16.36 9.81
N GLU A 106 -7.18 17.16 10.87
CA GLU A 106 -6.37 18.38 10.84
C GLU A 106 -6.79 19.38 9.75
N GLY A 107 -8.09 19.41 9.42
CA GLY A 107 -8.63 20.27 8.36
C GLY A 107 -8.39 19.74 6.94
N PHE A 108 -7.83 18.54 6.78
CA PHE A 108 -7.68 17.86 5.49
C PHE A 108 -8.63 16.68 5.36
N GLN A 109 -9.21 16.51 4.17
CA GLN A 109 -9.91 15.28 3.80
C GLN A 109 -8.90 14.25 3.33
N LEU A 110 -8.83 13.11 4.02
CA LEU A 110 -7.83 12.08 3.79
C LEU A 110 -8.46 10.69 3.71
N ILE A 111 -7.96 9.89 2.77
CA ILE A 111 -8.14 8.45 2.72
C ILE A 111 -6.97 7.82 3.45
N ARG A 112 -7.24 6.95 4.43
CA ARG A 112 -6.20 6.23 5.16
C ARG A 112 -6.16 4.78 4.71
N ILE A 113 -4.97 4.34 4.36
CA ILE A 113 -4.73 2.97 3.90
C ILE A 113 -3.72 2.35 4.84
N GLU A 114 -4.14 1.32 5.54
CA GLU A 114 -3.23 0.51 6.36
C GLU A 114 -2.56 -0.52 5.46
N VAL A 115 -1.25 -0.60 5.58
CA VAL A 115 -0.45 -1.48 4.74
C VAL A 115 0.59 -2.24 5.54
N THR A 116 0.87 -3.46 5.07
CA THR A 116 1.88 -4.34 5.63
C THR A 116 2.85 -4.78 4.55
N LYS A 117 4.15 -4.78 4.86
CA LYS A 117 5.16 -5.37 3.99
C LYS A 117 5.21 -6.88 4.24
N PRO A 118 5.02 -7.72 3.20
CA PRO A 118 5.16 -9.16 3.36
C PRO A 118 6.60 -9.52 3.72
N LYS A 119 6.79 -10.52 4.58
CA LYS A 119 8.12 -11.02 4.95
C LYS A 119 8.85 -11.54 3.71
N ALA A 120 10.12 -11.18 3.55
CA ALA A 120 10.98 -11.82 2.57
C ALA A 120 11.01 -13.34 2.85
N GLY A 121 10.45 -14.14 1.94
CA GLY A 121 10.35 -15.60 2.08
C GLY A 121 9.00 -16.15 2.55
N GLY A 122 7.99 -15.32 2.80
CA GLY A 122 6.62 -15.78 3.05
C GLY A 122 5.91 -16.13 1.75
N ASN A 123 5.72 -17.42 1.49
CA ASN A 123 5.06 -18.05 0.34
C ASN A 123 4.30 -17.13 -0.63
N LYS A 124 4.69 -17.18 -1.91
CA LYS A 124 3.76 -17.02 -3.03
C LYS A 124 2.62 -18.03 -2.82
N VAL A 125 1.46 -17.57 -2.37
CA VAL A 125 0.21 -18.32 -2.44
C VAL A 125 -0.51 -17.93 -3.71
#